data_AF-F9VUY4-F1
#
_entry.id   AF-F9VUY4-F1
#
_cell.length_a   1.000
_cell.length_b   1.000
_cell.length_c   1.000
_cell.angle_alpha   90.00
_cell.angle_beta   90.00
_cell.angle_gamma   90.00
#
_symmetry.space_group_name_H-M   'P 1'
#
loop_
_entity.id
_entity.type
_entity.pdbx_description
1 polymer ?
#
loop_
_entity_poly.entity_id
_entity_poly.type
_entity_poly.pdbx_seq_one_letter_code
_entity_poly.pdbx_strand_id
1 'polypeptide(L)'
;MTQRLNVAANLAKKHPFNRIIASGGDTHWLPIAEAQFMNIGLIRRGIPPWQMVNEVASTSTVQNAQNTVAMLKRMGGTGALIVTNGFHMERAMKNFRDAAKAQGARLTFRPAYA
;
A
#
# COMPACT_ATOMS: atom_id res chain seq x y z
N MET A 1 -8.78 1.75 -10.67
CA MET A 1 -7.33 1.48 -10.50
C MET A 1 -6.47 2.68 -10.89
N THR A 2 -6.68 3.25 -12.08
CA THR A 2 -5.92 4.41 -12.61
C THR A 2 -5.80 5.60 -11.66
N GLN A 3 -6.90 5.99 -11.00
CA GLN A 3 -6.92 7.12 -10.07
C GLN A 3 -6.04 6.88 -8.82
N ARG A 4 -6.09 5.66 -8.25
CA ARG A 4 -5.21 5.23 -7.13
C ARG A 4 -3.73 5.34 -7.53
N LEU A 5 -3.37 4.88 -8.72
CA LEU A 5 -2.00 4.94 -9.23
C LEU A 5 -1.53 6.37 -9.49
N ASN A 6 -2.43 7.26 -9.96
CA ASN A 6 -2.10 8.67 -10.15
C ASN A 6 -1.82 9.37 -8.82
N VAL A 7 -2.68 9.16 -7.81
CA VAL A 7 -2.47 9.74 -6.46
C VAL A 7 -1.20 9.20 -5.82
N ALA A 8 -0.97 7.88 -5.87
CA ALA A 8 0.26 7.26 -5.36
C ALA A 8 1.52 7.81 -6.05
N ALA A 9 1.51 7.94 -7.38
CA ALA A 9 2.64 8.51 -8.12
C ALA A 9 2.88 9.98 -7.77
N ASN A 10 1.82 10.79 -7.62
CA ASN A 10 1.96 12.19 -7.24
C ASN A 10 2.54 12.35 -5.83
N LEU A 11 2.14 11.52 -4.88
CA LEU A 11 2.70 11.51 -3.52
C LEU A 11 4.17 11.09 -3.53
N ALA A 12 4.52 10.05 -4.28
CA ALA A 12 5.89 9.56 -4.37
C ALA A 12 6.84 10.58 -5.03
N LYS A 13 6.37 11.29 -6.06
CA LYS A 13 7.14 12.39 -6.67
C LYS A 13 7.39 13.54 -5.71
N LYS A 14 6.42 13.87 -4.85
CA LYS A 14 6.56 14.91 -3.82
C LYS A 14 7.45 14.47 -2.65
N HIS A 15 7.53 13.16 -2.41
CA HIS A 15 8.31 12.57 -1.31
C HIS A 15 9.24 11.46 -1.84
N PRO A 16 10.32 11.82 -2.54
CA PRO A 16 11.15 10.85 -3.27
C PRO A 16 11.87 9.85 -2.36
N PHE A 17 12.02 10.13 -1.07
CA PHE A 17 12.63 9.19 -0.11
C PHE A 17 11.64 8.19 0.49
N ASN A 18 10.33 8.40 0.27
CA ASN A 18 9.31 7.50 0.78
C ASN A 18 9.17 6.29 -0.15
N ARG A 19 9.01 5.11 0.45
CA ARG A 19 8.69 3.89 -0.27
C ARG A 19 7.18 3.79 -0.51
N ILE A 20 6.82 3.19 -1.64
CA ILE A 20 5.46 2.81 -2.00
C ILE A 20 5.32 1.31 -1.77
N ILE A 21 4.36 0.91 -0.95
CA ILE A 21 4.02 -0.50 -0.77
C ILE A 21 2.76 -0.77 -1.58
N ALA A 22 2.88 -1.59 -2.62
CA ALA A 22 1.75 -2.11 -3.36
C ALA A 22 1.34 -3.44 -2.72
N SER A 23 0.13 -3.50 -2.15
CA SER A 23 -0.36 -4.68 -1.43
C SER A 23 -1.55 -5.31 -2.16
N GLY A 24 -1.43 -6.60 -2.47
CA GLY A 24 -2.44 -7.40 -3.15
C GLY A 24 -1.82 -8.61 -3.83
N GLY A 25 -2.28 -9.80 -3.44
CA GLY A 25 -1.81 -11.06 -3.99
C GLY A 25 -2.51 -11.45 -5.30
N ASP A 26 -2.52 -12.76 -5.55
CA ASP A 26 -3.07 -13.32 -6.78
C ASP A 26 -4.57 -13.06 -6.87
N THR A 27 -4.96 -12.52 -8.03
CA THR A 27 -6.35 -12.30 -8.38
C THR A 27 -6.68 -13.26 -9.52
N HIS A 28 -7.74 -14.06 -9.40
CA HIS A 28 -8.16 -15.04 -10.42
C HIS A 28 -8.31 -14.46 -11.85
N TRP A 29 -8.42 -13.14 -11.98
CA TRP A 29 -8.64 -12.41 -13.23
C TRP A 29 -7.36 -11.83 -13.84
N LEU A 30 -6.23 -11.87 -13.14
CA LEU A 30 -4.93 -11.35 -13.60
C LEU A 30 -3.90 -12.49 -13.61
N PRO A 31 -3.04 -12.58 -14.64
CA PRO A 31 -1.97 -13.58 -14.70
C PRO A 31 -0.80 -13.27 -13.74
N ILE A 32 -0.86 -12.15 -13.02
CA ILE A 32 0.14 -11.67 -12.06
C ILE A 32 -0.57 -11.10 -10.83
N ALA A 33 0.12 -11.05 -9.69
CA ALA A 33 -0.41 -10.44 -8.46
C ALA A 33 -0.80 -8.96 -8.67
N GLU A 34 -1.88 -8.49 -8.00
CA GLU A 34 -2.37 -7.11 -8.14
C GLU A 34 -1.27 -6.10 -7.80
N ALA A 35 -0.43 -6.39 -6.79
CA ALA A 35 0.71 -5.57 -6.41
C ALA A 35 1.72 -5.37 -7.56
N GLN A 36 2.05 -6.44 -8.30
CA GLN A 36 2.96 -6.37 -9.44
C GLN A 36 2.36 -5.54 -10.58
N PHE A 37 1.07 -5.73 -10.86
CA PHE A 37 0.35 -4.92 -11.85
C PHE A 37 0.37 -3.43 -11.46
N MET A 38 0.19 -3.10 -10.18
CA MET A 38 0.27 -1.73 -9.68
C MET A 38 1.68 -1.13 -9.87
N ASN A 39 2.74 -1.88 -9.60
CA ASN A 39 4.12 -1.43 -9.83
C ASN A 39 4.38 -1.08 -11.30
N ILE A 40 3.95 -1.91 -12.24
CA ILE A 40 4.06 -1.61 -13.68
C ILE A 40 3.35 -0.28 -13.99
N GLY A 41 2.17 -0.07 -13.40
CA GLY A 41 1.43 1.18 -13.51
C GLY A 41 2.18 2.39 -12.95
N LEU A 42 2.91 2.24 -11.84
CA LEU A 42 3.72 3.31 -11.23
C LEU A 42 5.00 3.59 -12.03
N ILE A 43 5.66 2.56 -12.57
CA ILE A 43 6.85 2.71 -13.43
C ILE A 43 6.48 3.54 -14.66
N ARG A 44 5.35 3.23 -15.30
CA ARG A 44 4.82 4.02 -16.44
C ARG A 44 4.53 5.48 -16.10
N ARG A 45 4.37 5.81 -14.81
CA ARG A 45 4.17 7.18 -14.31
C ARG A 45 5.48 7.87 -13.90
N GLY A 46 6.63 7.23 -14.12
CA GLY A 46 7.95 7.77 -13.83
C GLY A 46 8.40 7.58 -12.38
N ILE A 47 7.81 6.61 -11.65
CA ILE A 47 8.28 6.26 -10.31
C ILE A 47 9.40 5.23 -10.45
N PRO A 48 10.55 5.43 -9.81
CA PRO A 48 11.68 4.52 -9.94
C PRO A 48 11.43 3.22 -9.14
N PRO A 49 11.86 2.04 -9.65
CA PRO A 49 11.62 0.75 -9.01
C PRO A 49 12.14 0.63 -7.57
N TRP A 50 13.21 1.34 -7.21
CA TRP A 50 13.79 1.30 -5.86
C TRP A 50 12.88 1.91 -4.79
N GLN A 51 11.90 2.74 -5.17
CA GLN A 51 10.87 3.22 -4.24
C GLN A 51 9.78 2.19 -4.00
N MET A 52 9.69 1.12 -4.81
CA MET A 52 8.56 0.19 -4.77
C MET A 52 8.87 -1.05 -3.95
N VAL A 53 7.89 -1.48 -3.17
CA VAL A 53 7.92 -2.72 -2.42
C VAL A 53 6.61 -3.45 -2.67
N ASN A 54 6.70 -4.74 -2.99
CA ASN A 54 5.52 -5.57 -3.21
C ASN A 54 5.17 -6.38 -1.97
N GLU A 55 3.89 -6.37 -1.62
CA GLU A 55 3.28 -7.30 -0.69
C GLU A 55 2.30 -8.17 -1.48
N VAL A 56 2.73 -9.39 -1.83
CA VAL A 56 2.01 -10.32 -2.72
C VAL A 56 1.33 -11.47 -1.98
N ALA A 57 1.53 -11.60 -0.67
CA ALA A 57 1.07 -12.76 0.08
C ALA A 57 -0.41 -12.64 0.51
N SER A 58 -0.97 -11.44 0.48
CA SER A 58 -2.31 -11.21 0.97
C SER A 58 -3.42 -11.59 -0.01
N THR A 59 -4.39 -12.36 0.49
CA THR A 59 -5.61 -12.74 -0.24
C THR A 59 -6.85 -12.00 0.25
N SER A 60 -6.71 -11.11 1.25
CA SER A 60 -7.83 -10.34 1.81
C SER A 60 -7.39 -8.98 2.32
N THR A 61 -8.34 -8.05 2.47
CA THR A 61 -8.08 -6.70 3.00
C THR A 61 -7.52 -6.70 4.42
N VAL A 62 -7.80 -7.74 5.22
CA VAL A 62 -7.24 -7.90 6.57
C VAL A 62 -5.79 -8.33 6.50
N GLN A 63 -5.48 -9.31 5.64
CA GLN A 63 -4.09 -9.75 5.41
C GLN A 63 -3.24 -8.64 4.81
N ASN A 64 -3.78 -7.85 3.86
CA ASN A 64 -3.08 -6.68 3.31
C ASN A 64 -2.59 -5.77 4.44
N ALA A 65 -3.46 -5.45 5.40
CA ALA A 65 -3.11 -4.61 6.54
C ALA A 65 -2.08 -5.28 7.45
N GLN A 66 -2.28 -6.55 7.81
CA GLN A 66 -1.36 -7.29 8.68
C GLN A 66 0.05 -7.41 8.09
N ASN A 67 0.16 -7.83 6.83
CA ASN A 67 1.43 -8.01 6.14
C ASN A 67 2.12 -6.66 5.93
N THR A 68 1.38 -5.64 5.50
CA THR A 68 1.93 -4.30 5.30
C THR A 68 2.43 -3.69 6.61
N VAL A 69 1.70 -3.85 7.72
CA VAL A 69 2.15 -3.39 9.06
C VAL A 69 3.44 -4.08 9.48
N ALA A 70 3.53 -5.40 9.28
CA ALA A 70 4.73 -6.17 9.60
C ALA A 70 5.94 -5.67 8.78
N MET A 71 5.73 -5.37 7.50
CA MET A 71 6.75 -4.80 6.62
C MET A 71 7.17 -3.40 7.07
N LEU A 72 6.22 -2.50 7.35
CA LEU A 72 6.51 -1.15 7.86
C LEU A 72 7.32 -1.20 9.15
N LYS A 73 6.98 -2.10 10.07
CA LYS A 73 7.72 -2.30 11.32
C LYS A 73 9.16 -2.77 11.07
N ARG A 74 9.35 -3.77 10.20
CA ARG A 74 10.69 -4.29 9.83
C ARG A 74 11.55 -3.23 9.13
N MET A 75 10.91 -2.32 8.40
CA MET A 75 11.58 -1.23 7.69
C MET A 75 11.87 0.00 8.58
N GLY A 76 11.47 -0.02 9.85
CA GLY A 76 11.62 1.15 10.74
C GLY A 76 10.70 2.32 10.38
N GLY A 77 9.60 2.05 9.67
CA GLY A 77 8.63 3.07 9.28
C GLY A 77 7.88 3.64 10.49
N THR A 78 7.47 4.91 10.39
CA THR A 78 6.69 5.60 11.42
C THR A 78 5.19 5.65 11.10
N GLY A 79 4.81 5.22 9.89
CA GLY A 79 3.45 5.32 9.39
C GLY A 79 3.31 5.10 7.90
N ALA A 80 2.10 5.29 7.37
CA ALA A 80 1.81 5.23 5.95
C ALA A 80 0.62 6.11 5.55
N LEU A 81 0.65 6.58 4.29
CA LEU A 81 -0.53 7.12 3.62
C LEU A 81 -1.28 5.98 2.95
N ILE A 82 -2.56 5.82 3.28
CA ILE A 82 -3.40 4.77 2.71
C ILE A 82 -4.13 5.33 1.49
N VAL A 83 -3.79 4.81 0.31
CA VAL A 83 -4.40 5.22 -0.96
C VAL A 83 -5.50 4.24 -1.37
N THR A 84 -6.76 4.66 -1.27
CA THR A 84 -7.92 3.87 -1.72
C THR A 84 -9.13 4.78 -2.01
N ASN A 85 -10.22 4.19 -2.50
CA ASN A 85 -11.48 4.90 -2.74
C ASN A 85 -12.23 5.15 -1.43
N GLY A 86 -13.04 6.21 -1.36
CA GLY A 86 -13.80 6.64 -0.19
C GLY A 86 -14.63 5.52 0.45
N PHE A 87 -15.34 4.73 -0.37
CA PHE A 87 -16.15 3.58 0.11
C PHE A 87 -15.34 2.52 0.88
N HIS A 88 -14.05 2.36 0.56
CA HIS A 88 -13.18 1.39 1.23
C HIS A 88 -12.29 2.01 2.30
N MET A 89 -12.22 3.34 2.39
CA MET A 89 -11.26 4.03 3.23
C MET A 89 -11.48 3.74 4.71
N GLU A 90 -12.71 3.79 5.19
CA GLU A 90 -13.03 3.55 6.59
C GLU A 90 -12.61 2.14 7.03
N ARG A 91 -13.00 1.13 6.25
CA ARG A 91 -12.62 -0.28 6.48
C ARG A 91 -11.10 -0.46 6.43
N ALA A 92 -10.42 0.16 5.45
CA ALA A 92 -8.97 0.07 5.35
C ALA A 92 -8.29 0.66 6.59
N MET A 93 -8.64 1.90 6.96
CA MET A 93 -8.08 2.58 8.13
C MET A 93 -8.29 1.79 9.41
N LYS A 94 -9.47 1.19 9.60
CA LYS A 94 -9.74 0.30 10.73
C LYS A 94 -8.81 -0.91 10.73
N ASN A 95 -8.72 -1.64 9.62
CA ASN A 95 -7.85 -2.82 9.51
C ASN A 95 -6.38 -2.50 9.78
N PHE A 96 -5.86 -1.38 9.27
CA PHE A 96 -4.48 -0.95 9.50
C PHE A 96 -4.21 -0.59 10.96
N ARG A 97 -5.14 0.10 11.62
CA ARG A 97 -5.04 0.42 13.06
C ARG A 97 -5.11 -0.83 13.92
N ASP A 98 -6.04 -1.73 13.63
CA ASP A 98 -6.21 -2.99 14.36
C ASP A 98 -4.96 -3.87 14.21
N ALA A 99 -4.42 -3.99 13.00
CA ALA A 99 -3.18 -4.72 12.73
C ALA A 99 -1.97 -4.10 13.46
N ALA A 100 -1.83 -2.78 13.44
CA ALA A 100 -0.75 -2.11 14.17
C ALA A 100 -0.85 -2.32 15.69
N LYS A 101 -2.06 -2.24 16.25
CA LYS A 101 -2.31 -2.53 17.67
C LYS A 101 -1.95 -3.98 18.01
N ALA A 102 -2.41 -4.94 17.21
CA ALA A 102 -2.14 -6.36 17.42
C ALA A 102 -0.64 -6.70 17.37
N GLN A 103 0.14 -5.97 16.57
CA GLN A 103 1.58 -6.19 16.41
C GLN A 103 2.45 -5.29 17.33
N GLY A 104 1.83 -4.52 18.22
CA GLY A 104 2.52 -3.54 19.09
C GLY A 104 3.31 -2.50 18.29
N ALA A 105 2.86 -2.16 17.08
CA ALA A 105 3.53 -1.24 16.18
C ALA A 105 3.01 0.19 16.41
N ARG A 106 3.90 1.13 16.73
CA ARG A 106 3.56 2.56 16.85
C ARG A 106 3.61 3.23 15.48
N LEU A 107 2.59 2.96 14.66
CA LEU A 107 2.46 3.48 13.29
C LEU A 107 1.33 4.49 13.17
N THR A 108 1.56 5.56 12.42
CA THR A 108 0.53 6.56 12.10
C THR A 108 -0.02 6.34 10.69
N PHE A 109 -1.33 6.15 10.56
CA PHE A 109 -1.99 6.06 9.25
C PHE A 109 -2.78 7.32 8.95
N ARG A 110 -2.68 7.80 7.71
CA ARG A 110 -3.52 8.90 7.21
C ARG A 110 -4.15 8.53 5.87
N PRO A 111 -5.40 8.94 5.62
CA PRO A 111 -6.05 8.69 4.34
C PRO A 111 -5.45 9.57 3.24
N ALA A 112 -5.31 9.01 2.05
CA ALA A 112 -5.06 9.75 0.82
C ALA A 112 -6.08 9.25 -0.22
N TYR A 113 -7.14 10.03 -0.42
CA TYR A 113 -8.23 9.61 -1.29
C TYR A 113 -7.78 9.56 -2.75
N ALA A 114 -8.12 8.45 -3.41
CA ALA A 114 -7.98 8.30 -4.84
C ALA A 114 -9.16 8.96 -5.52
#